data_AF-A0A0M9FZ84-F1
#
_entry.id   AF-A0A0M9FZ84-F1
#
_cell.length_a   1.000
_cell.length_b   1.000
_cell.length_c   1.000
_cell.angle_alpha   90.00
_cell.angle_beta   90.00
_cell.angle_gamma   90.00
#
_symmetry.space_group_name_H-M   'P 1'
#
loop_
_entity.id
_entity.type
_entity.pdbx_description
1 polymer ?
#
loop_
_entity_poly.entity_id
_entity_poly.type
_entity_poly.pdbx_seq_one_letter_code
_entity_poly.pdbx_strand_id
1 'polypeptide(L)'
;MRSADSYRMLMLAALAVALIVSTVVAGAAPVSVVTTHDFTEAQRINTLKVLEALSPAVTKEPVHRGSSDFCTWPGVLCHRLRSGDVGAEVTVMHDSFISLPVDVQRSEVRITSLKVRANALAKGSTLLSDLAMATSSSALTVLDFTGSNISSELPPTWGRFVSLQYLRLGDNHFYGTLPTAWSALTSLKEFQLQNNDVTGTLPAAWRTMTQMRNITLDNNTLAGMLPPSWSSMTSLSILSLKGNNFCGGVPASWAGLTGLALTADDTFYSPCRTLPPTSSNSDSRATPSSSANGTSTTLEPPAVLTNCTATHCVLCPVTAPSRCAACMPGYALTSTWSCVSHRGDVAYGPARLWPRVVATCAVLVAAAVSTL
;
A
#
# COMPACT_ATOMS: atom_id res chain seq x y z
N MET A 1 34.45 -58.10 2.08
CA MET A 1 33.00 -58.40 2.22
C MET A 1 32.25 -57.20 2.82
N ARG A 2 32.15 -56.07 2.10
CA ARG A 2 31.38 -54.89 2.55
C ARG A 2 30.61 -54.18 1.42
N SER A 3 30.45 -54.83 0.26
CA SER A 3 29.84 -54.18 -0.92
C SER A 3 28.36 -54.54 -1.11
N ALA A 4 27.92 -55.77 -0.80
CA ALA A 4 26.54 -56.20 -1.09
C ALA A 4 25.47 -55.54 -0.19
N ASP A 5 25.79 -55.27 1.08
CA ASP A 5 24.83 -54.69 2.03
C ASP A 5 24.56 -53.20 1.80
N SER A 6 25.57 -52.46 1.31
CA SER A 6 25.41 -51.04 0.96
C SER A 6 24.51 -50.85 -0.27
N TYR A 7 24.60 -51.72 -1.28
CA TYR A 7 23.71 -51.67 -2.45
C TYR A 7 22.26 -52.04 -2.10
N ARG A 8 22.06 -52.97 -1.17
CA ARG A 8 20.71 -53.32 -0.67
C ARG A 8 20.06 -52.17 0.10
N MET A 9 20.81 -51.47 0.96
CA MET A 9 20.32 -50.27 1.64
C MET A 9 19.96 -49.15 0.66
N LEU A 10 20.77 -48.92 -0.37
CA LEU A 10 20.49 -47.92 -1.41
C LEU A 10 19.24 -48.25 -2.24
N MET A 11 19.04 -49.53 -2.60
CA MET A 11 17.84 -49.96 -3.32
C MET A 11 16.57 -49.85 -2.46
N LEU A 12 16.65 -50.19 -1.17
CA LEU A 12 15.52 -50.04 -0.25
C LEU A 12 15.16 -48.56 0.00
N ALA A 13 16.17 -47.69 0.11
CA ALA A 13 15.96 -46.25 0.20
C ALA A 13 15.31 -45.68 -1.07
N ALA A 14 15.76 -46.10 -2.27
CA ALA A 14 15.18 -45.67 -3.53
C ALA A 14 13.72 -46.14 -3.70
N LEU A 15 13.41 -47.38 -3.31
CA LEU A 15 12.03 -47.90 -3.30
C LEU A 15 11.13 -47.15 -2.30
N ALA A 16 11.64 -46.82 -1.11
CA ALA A 16 10.92 -46.04 -0.12
C ALA A 16 10.63 -44.62 -0.63
N VAL A 17 11.59 -43.96 -1.27
CA VAL A 17 11.40 -42.64 -1.90
C VAL A 17 10.38 -42.73 -3.04
N ALA A 18 10.45 -43.75 -3.90
CA ALA A 18 9.49 -43.94 -4.99
C ALA A 18 8.06 -44.19 -4.49
N LEU A 19 7.90 -44.95 -3.40
CA LEU A 19 6.61 -45.16 -2.73
C LEU A 19 6.08 -43.87 -2.10
N ILE A 20 6.93 -43.10 -1.42
CA ILE A 20 6.56 -41.81 -0.82
C ILE A 20 6.12 -40.83 -1.92
N VAL A 21 6.89 -40.68 -2.99
CA VAL A 21 6.54 -39.83 -4.15
C VAL A 21 5.21 -40.27 -4.77
N SER A 22 4.98 -41.58 -4.93
CA SER A 22 3.72 -42.10 -5.47
C SER A 22 2.52 -41.83 -4.56
N THR A 23 2.69 -41.92 -3.23
CA THR A 23 1.63 -41.57 -2.27
C THR A 23 1.34 -40.08 -2.18
N VAL A 24 2.35 -39.23 -2.36
CA VAL A 24 2.20 -37.77 -2.40
C VAL A 24 1.45 -37.34 -3.67
N VAL A 25 1.73 -37.99 -4.81
CA VAL A 25 1.02 -37.73 -6.08
C VAL A 25 -0.41 -38.28 -6.07
N ALA A 26 -0.68 -39.40 -5.39
CA ALA A 26 -2.02 -39.98 -5.27
C ALA A 26 -2.93 -39.26 -4.25
N GLY A 27 -2.36 -38.48 -3.33
CA GLY A 27 -3.09 -37.74 -2.29
C GLY A 27 -3.52 -36.32 -2.69
N ALA A 28 -3.04 -35.81 -3.82
CA ALA A 28 -3.54 -34.56 -4.38
C ALA A 28 -4.88 -34.85 -5.07
N ALA A 29 -5.99 -34.62 -4.36
CA ALA A 29 -7.29 -34.49 -5.02
C ALA A 29 -7.13 -33.54 -6.22
N PRO A 30 -7.68 -33.88 -7.41
CA PRO A 30 -7.54 -33.02 -8.57
C PRO A 30 -8.03 -31.62 -8.17
N VAL A 31 -7.17 -30.63 -8.29
CA VAL A 31 -7.58 -29.23 -8.14
C VAL A 31 -8.65 -29.04 -9.21
N SER A 32 -9.92 -28.93 -8.79
CA SER A 32 -11.01 -28.71 -9.71
C SER A 32 -10.75 -27.37 -10.40
N VAL A 33 -10.31 -27.43 -11.65
CA VAL A 33 -10.06 -26.25 -12.46
C VAL A 33 -11.40 -25.55 -12.63
N VAL A 34 -11.50 -24.32 -12.14
CA VAL A 34 -12.73 -23.52 -12.28
C VAL A 34 -12.87 -23.10 -13.72
N THR A 35 -14.03 -23.38 -14.29
CA THR A 35 -14.39 -23.04 -15.66
C THR A 35 -15.50 -21.99 -15.67
N THR A 36 -15.83 -21.41 -16.82
CA THR A 36 -16.97 -20.49 -16.92
C THR A 36 -18.31 -21.13 -16.60
N HIS A 37 -18.41 -22.46 -16.62
CA HIS A 37 -19.62 -23.20 -16.26
C HIS A 37 -19.86 -23.25 -14.74
N ASP A 38 -18.85 -22.99 -13.92
CA ASP A 38 -19.01 -22.87 -12.46
C ASP A 38 -19.70 -21.55 -12.05
N PHE A 39 -19.74 -20.56 -12.95
CA PHE A 39 -20.45 -19.30 -12.75
C PHE A 39 -21.94 -19.49 -13.06
N THR A 40 -22.80 -18.86 -12.25
CA THR A 40 -24.23 -18.80 -12.59
C THR A 40 -24.41 -18.07 -13.93
N GLU A 41 -25.54 -18.29 -14.59
CA GLU A 41 -25.83 -17.62 -15.86
C GLU A 41 -25.74 -16.08 -15.75
N ALA A 42 -26.34 -15.51 -14.70
CA ALA A 42 -26.27 -14.08 -14.43
C ALA A 42 -24.82 -13.60 -14.20
N GLN A 43 -24.04 -14.34 -13.42
CA GLN A 43 -22.64 -14.02 -13.18
C GLN A 43 -21.81 -14.06 -14.46
N ARG A 44 -22.00 -15.11 -15.27
CA ARG A 44 -21.28 -15.31 -16.53
C ARG A 44 -21.55 -14.16 -17.50
N ILE A 45 -22.82 -13.81 -17.71
CA ILE A 45 -23.24 -12.74 -18.63
C ILE A 45 -22.67 -11.39 -18.17
N ASN A 46 -22.87 -11.02 -16.90
CA ASN A 46 -22.46 -9.71 -16.40
C ASN A 46 -20.94 -9.58 -16.30
N THR A 47 -20.24 -10.64 -15.91
CA THR A 47 -18.76 -10.67 -15.88
C THR A 47 -18.19 -10.56 -17.28
N LEU A 48 -18.73 -11.32 -18.24
CA LEU A 48 -18.29 -11.28 -19.64
C LEU A 48 -18.44 -9.89 -20.24
N LYS A 49 -19.57 -9.19 -20.03
CA LYS A 49 -19.77 -7.80 -20.52
C LYS A 49 -18.67 -6.85 -20.03
N VAL A 50 -18.25 -6.96 -18.77
CA VAL A 50 -17.17 -6.14 -18.22
C VAL A 50 -15.82 -6.55 -18.79
N LEU A 51 -15.57 -7.86 -18.97
CA LEU A 51 -14.34 -8.36 -19.58
C LEU A 51 -14.22 -7.97 -21.05
N GLU A 52 -15.30 -7.96 -21.81
CA GLU A 52 -15.34 -7.48 -23.20
C GLU A 52 -15.00 -5.99 -23.29
N ALA A 53 -15.50 -5.18 -22.35
CA ALA A 53 -15.11 -3.78 -22.22
C ALA A 53 -13.61 -3.61 -21.91
N LEU A 54 -13.05 -4.50 -21.08
CA LEU A 54 -11.61 -4.52 -20.74
C LEU A 54 -10.74 -5.19 -21.82
N SER A 55 -11.33 -5.97 -22.73
CA SER A 55 -10.63 -6.83 -23.69
C SER A 55 -9.54 -6.10 -24.49
N PRO A 56 -9.76 -4.86 -24.99
CA PRO A 56 -8.71 -4.12 -25.68
C PRO A 56 -7.45 -3.92 -24.83
N ALA A 57 -7.64 -3.74 -23.52
CA ALA A 57 -6.57 -3.56 -22.55
C ALA A 57 -5.96 -4.90 -22.07
N VAL A 58 -6.70 -6.01 -22.18
CA VAL A 58 -6.24 -7.33 -21.76
C VAL A 58 -5.48 -8.05 -22.89
N THR A 59 -5.97 -8.05 -24.14
CA THR A 59 -5.31 -8.77 -25.26
C THR A 59 -5.30 -7.99 -26.58
N LYS A 60 -4.16 -7.97 -27.29
CA LYS A 60 -4.06 -7.40 -28.66
C LYS A 60 -4.69 -8.27 -29.75
N GLU A 61 -4.80 -9.58 -29.52
CA GLU A 61 -5.35 -10.54 -30.49
C GLU A 61 -6.89 -10.46 -30.54
N PRO A 62 -7.50 -10.36 -31.74
CA PRO A 62 -8.97 -10.34 -31.90
C PRO A 62 -9.65 -11.69 -31.58
N VAL A 63 -8.87 -12.75 -31.33
CA VAL A 63 -9.28 -14.17 -31.31
C VAL A 63 -10.38 -14.51 -30.29
N HIS A 64 -10.58 -13.69 -29.26
CA HIS A 64 -11.57 -14.00 -28.21
C HIS A 64 -12.75 -13.02 -28.11
N ARG A 65 -12.87 -12.05 -29.03
CA ARG A 65 -13.92 -11.02 -29.01
C ARG A 65 -15.36 -11.56 -29.22
N GLY A 66 -15.53 -12.89 -29.22
CA GLY A 66 -16.84 -13.58 -29.22
C GLY A 66 -16.83 -14.94 -28.52
N SER A 67 -15.76 -15.30 -27.77
CA SER A 67 -15.76 -16.53 -26.97
C SER A 67 -16.39 -16.25 -25.62
N SER A 68 -17.49 -16.95 -25.29
CA SER A 68 -18.15 -16.82 -23.99
C SER A 68 -17.37 -17.46 -22.83
N ASP A 69 -16.32 -18.23 -23.13
CA ASP A 69 -15.49 -18.90 -22.14
C ASP A 69 -14.30 -18.02 -21.71
N PHE A 70 -14.60 -16.96 -20.97
CA PHE A 70 -13.60 -15.98 -20.51
C PHE A 70 -12.51 -16.56 -19.59
N CYS A 71 -12.70 -17.73 -18.99
CA CYS A 71 -11.67 -18.38 -18.17
C CYS A 71 -10.49 -18.89 -19.00
N THR A 72 -10.64 -18.98 -20.33
CA THR A 72 -9.57 -19.34 -21.27
C THR A 72 -8.84 -18.12 -21.83
N TRP A 73 -9.31 -16.90 -21.53
CA TRP A 73 -8.73 -15.69 -22.09
C TRP A 73 -7.35 -15.41 -21.48
N PRO A 74 -6.34 -15.04 -22.29
CA PRO A 74 -5.05 -14.62 -21.76
C PRO A 74 -5.21 -13.46 -20.77
N GLY A 75 -4.60 -13.59 -19.59
CA GLY A 75 -4.71 -12.58 -18.52
C GLY A 75 -5.97 -12.70 -17.64
N VAL A 76 -6.85 -13.66 -17.88
CA VAL A 76 -7.98 -13.97 -16.98
C VAL A 76 -7.71 -15.31 -16.29
N LEU A 77 -7.83 -15.31 -14.96
CA LEU A 77 -7.72 -16.52 -14.13
C LEU A 77 -8.98 -16.69 -13.30
N CYS A 78 -9.74 -17.76 -13.58
CA CYS A 78 -10.89 -18.14 -12.78
C CYS A 78 -10.48 -19.00 -11.59
N HIS A 79 -11.09 -18.75 -10.43
CA HIS A 79 -10.74 -19.43 -9.18
C HIS A 79 -11.93 -19.51 -8.23
N ARG A 80 -11.85 -20.42 -7.26
CA ARG A 80 -12.85 -20.59 -6.20
C ARG A 80 -12.40 -19.83 -4.96
N LEU A 81 -13.27 -18.96 -4.49
CA LEU A 81 -13.08 -18.17 -3.29
C LEU A 81 -13.23 -19.04 -2.04
N ARG A 82 -12.68 -18.56 -0.92
CA ARG A 82 -12.81 -19.24 0.39
C ARG A 82 -14.27 -19.38 0.85
N SER A 83 -15.18 -18.54 0.37
CA SER A 83 -16.61 -18.66 0.61
C SER A 83 -17.26 -19.85 -0.13
N GLY A 84 -16.52 -20.54 -1.01
CA GLY A 84 -17.03 -21.55 -1.93
C GLY A 84 -17.54 -20.97 -3.25
N ASP A 85 -17.65 -19.64 -3.35
CA ASP A 85 -18.11 -18.92 -4.52
C ASP A 85 -17.02 -18.79 -5.60
N VAL A 86 -17.34 -18.33 -6.81
CA VAL A 86 -16.38 -18.18 -7.92
C VAL A 86 -15.99 -16.73 -8.16
N GLY A 87 -14.76 -16.53 -8.63
CA GLY A 87 -14.19 -15.24 -8.98
C GLY A 87 -13.24 -15.30 -10.17
N ALA A 88 -13.03 -14.15 -10.79
CA ALA A 88 -12.05 -13.94 -11.83
C ALA A 88 -10.99 -12.93 -11.35
N GLU A 89 -9.73 -13.26 -11.56
CA GLU A 89 -8.61 -12.32 -11.54
C GLU A 89 -8.30 -11.89 -12.97
N VAL A 90 -8.13 -10.59 -13.18
CA VAL A 90 -7.93 -9.99 -14.49
C VAL A 90 -6.63 -9.20 -14.48
N THR A 91 -5.75 -9.47 -15.44
CA THR A 91 -4.51 -8.73 -15.65
C THR A 91 -4.59 -7.95 -16.95
N VAL A 92 -4.61 -6.63 -16.84
CA VAL A 92 -4.51 -5.69 -17.95
C VAL A 92 -3.07 -5.68 -18.46
N MET A 93 -2.88 -5.89 -19.76
CA MET A 93 -1.56 -6.03 -20.37
C MET A 93 -1.19 -4.88 -21.32
N HIS A 94 -2.16 -4.04 -21.70
CA HIS A 94 -2.02 -2.99 -22.70
C HIS A 94 -2.79 -1.72 -22.32
N ASP A 95 -2.28 -0.56 -22.70
CA ASP A 95 -3.02 0.69 -22.66
C ASP A 95 -4.01 0.73 -23.82
N SER A 96 -5.29 0.70 -23.53
CA SER A 96 -6.33 0.78 -24.55
C SER A 96 -7.60 1.36 -23.95
N PHE A 97 -8.35 2.08 -24.79
CA PHE A 97 -9.61 2.68 -24.39
C PHE A 97 -10.60 1.60 -23.97
N ILE A 98 -11.23 1.79 -22.80
CA ILE A 98 -12.30 0.93 -22.28
C ILE A 98 -13.62 1.60 -22.62
N SER A 99 -14.47 0.94 -23.41
CA SER A 99 -15.87 1.36 -23.53
C SER A 99 -16.62 0.93 -22.27
N LEU A 100 -17.38 1.85 -21.64
CA LEU A 100 -18.20 1.48 -20.49
C LEU A 100 -19.28 0.46 -20.91
N PRO A 101 -19.39 -0.68 -20.21
CA PRO A 101 -20.39 -1.68 -20.57
C PRO A 101 -21.79 -1.17 -20.19
N VAL A 102 -22.75 -1.37 -21.10
CA VAL A 102 -24.16 -0.99 -20.92
C VAL A 102 -24.93 -2.19 -20.33
N ASP A 103 -25.96 -1.92 -19.52
CA ASP A 103 -26.85 -2.92 -18.92
C ASP A 103 -26.13 -4.02 -18.12
N VAL A 104 -25.26 -3.62 -17.20
CA VAL A 104 -24.55 -4.53 -16.28
C VAL A 104 -25.17 -4.51 -14.89
N GLN A 105 -25.63 -5.67 -14.43
CA GLN A 105 -25.98 -5.91 -13.04
C GLN A 105 -24.70 -6.11 -12.21
N ARG A 106 -24.24 -5.03 -11.57
CA ARG A 106 -22.94 -4.96 -10.87
C ARG A 106 -22.80 -5.94 -9.70
N SER A 107 -23.91 -6.36 -9.08
CA SER A 107 -23.93 -7.40 -8.04
C SER A 107 -23.54 -8.78 -8.56
N GLU A 108 -23.75 -9.03 -9.85
CA GLU A 108 -23.47 -10.31 -10.50
C GLU A 108 -22.06 -10.35 -11.11
N VAL A 109 -21.37 -9.22 -11.25
CA VAL A 109 -20.01 -9.18 -11.80
C VAL A 109 -19.03 -9.83 -10.81
N ARG A 110 -18.30 -10.85 -11.25
CA ARG A 110 -17.38 -11.65 -10.41
C ARG A 110 -15.91 -11.40 -10.68
N ILE A 111 -15.56 -10.15 -11.01
CA ILE A 111 -14.16 -9.70 -11.01
C ILE A 111 -13.76 -9.42 -9.56
N THR A 112 -12.81 -10.19 -9.06
CA THR A 112 -12.38 -10.18 -7.66
C THR A 112 -11.03 -9.52 -7.45
N SER A 113 -10.21 -9.53 -8.51
CA SER A 113 -8.86 -9.01 -8.53
C SER A 113 -8.61 -8.37 -9.89
N LEU A 114 -8.13 -7.14 -9.90
CA LEU A 114 -7.74 -6.44 -11.12
C LEU A 114 -6.31 -5.94 -10.95
N LYS A 115 -5.45 -6.41 -11.84
CA LYS A 115 -4.03 -6.12 -11.87
C LYS A 115 -3.69 -5.43 -13.18
N VAL A 116 -2.68 -4.56 -13.15
CA VAL A 116 -2.11 -3.98 -14.37
C VAL A 116 -0.67 -4.45 -14.46
N ARG A 117 -0.28 -4.95 -15.63
CA ARG A 117 1.09 -5.37 -15.89
C ARG A 117 1.99 -4.14 -15.86
N ALA A 118 3.19 -4.29 -15.28
CA ALA A 118 4.18 -3.22 -15.24
C ALA A 118 4.43 -2.65 -16.65
N ASN A 119 4.50 -1.32 -16.73
CA ASN A 119 4.66 -0.56 -17.98
C ASN A 119 3.57 -0.78 -19.05
N ALA A 120 2.42 -1.37 -18.71
CA ALA A 120 1.34 -1.56 -19.67
C ALA A 120 0.70 -0.24 -20.10
N LEU A 121 0.73 0.78 -19.24
CA LEU A 121 0.03 2.06 -19.44
C LEU A 121 0.97 3.14 -19.98
N ALA A 122 0.51 3.90 -20.97
CA ALA A 122 1.24 5.05 -21.46
C ALA A 122 1.13 6.21 -20.45
N LYS A 123 2.12 7.10 -20.51
CA LYS A 123 2.14 8.30 -19.67
C LYS A 123 0.91 9.16 -19.96
N GLY A 124 0.13 9.49 -18.93
CA GLY A 124 -1.07 10.32 -19.05
C GLY A 124 -2.35 9.55 -19.42
N SER A 125 -2.34 8.22 -19.34
CA SER A 125 -3.55 7.41 -19.56
C SER A 125 -4.68 7.78 -18.59
N THR A 126 -5.89 8.01 -19.13
CA THR A 126 -7.12 8.27 -18.36
C THR A 126 -7.80 6.99 -17.87
N LEU A 127 -7.17 5.83 -18.09
CA LEU A 127 -7.76 4.51 -17.85
C LEU A 127 -8.32 4.36 -16.43
N LEU A 128 -7.77 5.05 -15.42
CA LEU A 128 -8.17 4.91 -14.03
C LEU A 128 -9.55 5.46 -13.67
N SER A 129 -9.98 6.56 -14.29
CA SER A 129 -11.34 7.07 -14.11
C SER A 129 -12.36 6.14 -14.76
N ASP A 130 -12.00 5.60 -15.92
CA ASP A 130 -12.86 4.75 -16.74
C ASP A 130 -12.94 3.32 -16.16
N LEU A 131 -11.83 2.80 -15.63
CA LEU A 131 -11.73 1.51 -14.95
C LEU A 131 -12.70 1.44 -13.78
N ALA A 132 -12.80 2.49 -12.97
CA ALA A 132 -13.73 2.46 -11.83
C ALA A 132 -15.19 2.52 -12.23
N MET A 133 -15.50 3.20 -13.33
CA MET A 133 -16.85 3.21 -13.88
C MET A 133 -17.20 1.85 -14.51
N ALA A 134 -16.25 1.18 -15.15
CA ALA A 134 -16.42 -0.11 -15.81
C ALA A 134 -16.44 -1.31 -14.83
N THR A 135 -15.63 -1.26 -13.76
CA THR A 135 -15.35 -2.42 -12.89
C THR A 135 -15.90 -2.31 -11.48
N SER A 136 -16.80 -1.34 -11.22
CA SER A 136 -17.52 -1.17 -9.95
C SER A 136 -18.41 -2.40 -9.65
N SER A 137 -17.80 -3.47 -9.20
CA SER A 137 -18.40 -4.72 -8.73
C SER A 137 -18.35 -4.78 -7.21
N SER A 138 -19.38 -5.39 -6.60
CA SER A 138 -19.39 -5.71 -5.17
C SER A 138 -18.44 -6.85 -4.79
N ALA A 139 -17.84 -7.55 -5.77
CA ALA A 139 -16.93 -8.66 -5.54
C ALA A 139 -15.44 -8.25 -5.62
N LEU A 140 -15.13 -7.03 -6.05
CA LEU A 140 -13.75 -6.58 -6.21
C LEU A 140 -13.07 -6.40 -4.85
N THR A 141 -12.04 -7.21 -4.58
CA THR A 141 -11.30 -7.24 -3.31
C THR A 141 -9.84 -6.80 -3.44
N VAL A 142 -9.27 -6.89 -4.65
CA VAL A 142 -7.87 -6.53 -4.91
C VAL A 142 -7.80 -5.59 -6.12
N LEU A 143 -7.12 -4.47 -5.94
CA LEU A 143 -6.62 -3.60 -7.01
C LEU A 143 -5.10 -3.50 -6.87
N ASP A 144 -4.37 -3.93 -7.89
CA ASP A 144 -2.90 -3.91 -7.87
C ASP A 144 -2.34 -3.32 -9.17
N PHE A 145 -1.98 -2.04 -9.10
CA PHE A 145 -1.40 -1.28 -10.21
C PHE A 145 0.05 -0.91 -9.91
N THR A 146 0.73 -1.68 -9.06
CA THR A 146 2.12 -1.40 -8.67
C THR A 146 3.03 -1.37 -9.90
N GLY A 147 3.92 -0.38 -10.01
CA GLY A 147 4.91 -0.33 -11.10
C GLY A 147 4.33 -0.14 -12.50
N SER A 148 3.14 0.47 -12.62
CA SER A 148 2.40 0.56 -13.90
C SER A 148 2.63 1.88 -14.66
N ASN A 149 3.58 2.72 -14.23
CA ASN A 149 3.93 4.01 -14.85
C ASN A 149 2.73 4.97 -14.98
N ILE A 150 1.80 4.88 -14.03
CA ILE A 150 0.58 5.68 -14.03
C ILE A 150 0.90 7.11 -13.56
N SER A 151 0.41 8.11 -14.29
CA SER A 151 0.57 9.53 -13.93
C SER A 151 -0.80 10.22 -13.89
N SER A 152 -1.50 10.13 -12.76
CA SER A 152 -2.81 10.75 -12.55
C SER A 152 -3.06 11.12 -11.09
N GLU A 153 -4.16 11.80 -10.82
CA GLU A 153 -4.68 11.89 -9.45
C GLU A 153 -5.35 10.58 -9.00
N LEU A 154 -5.46 10.39 -7.68
CA LEU A 154 -6.21 9.29 -7.07
C LEU A 154 -7.72 9.53 -7.23
N PRO A 155 -8.48 8.66 -7.92
CA PRO A 155 -9.88 8.95 -8.21
C PRO A 155 -10.78 8.87 -6.96
N PRO A 156 -11.50 9.94 -6.58
CA PRO A 156 -12.44 9.88 -5.46
C PRO A 156 -13.57 8.86 -5.67
N THR A 157 -13.92 8.60 -6.94
CA THR A 157 -14.95 7.63 -7.34
C THR A 157 -14.63 6.20 -6.93
N TRP A 158 -13.37 5.88 -6.60
CA TRP A 158 -12.98 4.57 -6.10
C TRP A 158 -13.58 4.26 -4.73
N GLY A 159 -14.09 5.26 -3.99
CA GLY A 159 -14.89 5.03 -2.78
C GLY A 159 -16.11 4.12 -2.98
N ARG A 160 -16.51 3.82 -4.22
CA ARG A 160 -17.58 2.86 -4.55
C ARG A 160 -17.18 1.39 -4.40
N PHE A 161 -15.88 1.08 -4.32
CA PHE A 161 -15.40 -0.30 -4.15
C PHE A 161 -15.47 -0.77 -2.69
N VAL A 162 -16.67 -0.79 -2.12
CA VAL A 162 -16.89 -1.01 -0.67
C VAL A 162 -16.38 -2.36 -0.15
N SER A 163 -16.18 -3.34 -1.04
CA SER A 163 -15.63 -4.66 -0.73
C SER A 163 -14.11 -4.77 -0.88
N LEU A 164 -13.43 -3.69 -1.31
CA LEU A 164 -12.00 -3.68 -1.56
C LEU A 164 -11.24 -3.94 -0.26
N GLN A 165 -10.28 -4.85 -0.31
CA GLN A 165 -9.47 -5.27 0.85
C GLN A 165 -7.98 -4.91 0.67
N TYR A 166 -7.48 -4.94 -0.56
CA TYR A 166 -6.09 -4.65 -0.87
C TYR A 166 -6.02 -3.64 -2.02
N LEU A 167 -5.42 -2.48 -1.75
CA LEU A 167 -5.20 -1.44 -2.73
C LEU A 167 -3.69 -1.16 -2.83
N ARG A 168 -3.09 -1.52 -3.96
CA ARG A 168 -1.65 -1.39 -4.19
C ARG A 168 -1.37 -0.53 -5.40
N LEU A 169 -0.76 0.61 -5.15
CA LEU A 169 -0.53 1.69 -6.10
C LEU A 169 0.93 2.18 -6.06
N GLY A 170 1.82 1.44 -5.38
CA GLY A 170 3.21 1.83 -5.22
C GLY A 170 3.97 1.90 -6.55
N ASP A 171 5.09 2.62 -6.56
CA ASP A 171 6.00 2.71 -7.71
C ASP A 171 5.31 3.25 -8.97
N ASN A 172 4.61 4.39 -8.84
CA ASN A 172 3.94 5.09 -9.93
C ASN A 172 4.25 6.60 -9.87
N HIS A 173 3.50 7.40 -10.61
CA HIS A 173 3.54 8.87 -10.63
C HIS A 173 2.19 9.47 -10.21
N PHE A 174 1.51 8.86 -9.23
CA PHE A 174 0.28 9.43 -8.68
C PHE A 174 0.56 10.77 -8.02
N TYR A 175 -0.26 11.78 -8.30
CA TYR A 175 -0.14 13.13 -7.72
C TYR A 175 -1.47 13.61 -7.13
N GLY A 176 -1.53 14.85 -6.65
CA GLY A 176 -2.72 15.41 -6.01
C GLY A 176 -2.80 15.02 -4.53
N THR A 177 -4.00 14.80 -4.00
CA THR A 177 -4.22 14.53 -2.56
C THR A 177 -4.94 13.21 -2.33
N LEU A 178 -4.85 12.69 -1.10
CA LEU A 178 -5.58 11.50 -0.67
C LEU A 178 -7.10 11.77 -0.62
N PRO A 179 -7.95 11.01 -1.34
CA PRO A 179 -9.37 11.32 -1.41
C PRO A 179 -10.12 11.05 -0.10
N THR A 180 -10.86 12.04 0.41
CA THR A 180 -11.71 11.88 1.59
C THR A 180 -12.87 10.89 1.36
N ALA A 181 -13.34 10.77 0.11
CA ALA A 181 -14.38 9.84 -0.32
C ALA A 181 -14.01 8.37 -0.10
N TRP A 182 -12.72 8.04 0.01
CA TRP A 182 -12.26 6.69 0.31
C TRP A 182 -12.56 6.24 1.75
N SER A 183 -13.07 7.12 2.60
CA SER A 183 -13.68 6.74 3.89
C SER A 183 -14.80 5.70 3.76
N ALA A 184 -15.39 5.53 2.57
CA ALA A 184 -16.36 4.48 2.27
C ALA A 184 -15.75 3.07 2.12
N LEU A 185 -14.43 2.94 1.94
CA LEU A 185 -13.71 1.66 1.78
C LEU A 185 -13.49 0.96 3.13
N THR A 186 -14.58 0.68 3.84
CA THR A 186 -14.58 0.16 5.21
C THR A 186 -14.03 -1.28 5.34
N SER A 187 -13.96 -2.01 4.22
CA SER A 187 -13.37 -3.37 4.14
C SER A 187 -11.86 -3.36 3.89
N LEU A 188 -11.26 -2.19 3.65
CA LEU A 188 -9.85 -2.09 3.24
C LEU A 188 -8.93 -2.48 4.39
N LYS A 189 -7.98 -3.37 4.12
CA LYS A 189 -7.02 -3.94 5.08
C LYS A 189 -5.60 -3.49 4.80
N GLU A 190 -5.27 -3.27 3.54
CA GLU A 190 -3.95 -2.88 3.10
C GLU A 190 -4.05 -1.77 2.06
N PHE A 191 -3.28 -0.71 2.29
CA PHE A 191 -3.10 0.38 1.34
C PHE A 191 -1.61 0.66 1.14
N GLN A 192 -1.12 0.48 -0.08
CA GLN A 192 0.26 0.75 -0.49
C GLN A 192 0.28 1.86 -1.54
N LEU A 193 1.01 2.94 -1.27
CA LEU A 193 1.16 4.12 -2.13
C LEU A 193 2.62 4.59 -2.18
N GLN A 194 3.58 3.79 -1.72
CA GLN A 194 4.98 4.20 -1.67
C GLN A 194 5.53 4.60 -3.04
N ASN A 195 6.52 5.49 -3.07
CA ASN A 195 7.21 5.94 -4.29
C ASN A 195 6.22 6.54 -5.31
N ASN A 196 5.58 7.64 -4.93
CA ASN A 196 4.67 8.43 -5.76
C ASN A 196 4.88 9.94 -5.47
N ASP A 197 4.12 10.81 -6.13
CA ASP A 197 4.21 12.27 -6.01
C ASP A 197 3.01 12.88 -5.25
N VAL A 198 2.39 12.13 -4.34
CA VAL A 198 1.17 12.55 -3.64
C VAL A 198 1.48 13.59 -2.57
N THR A 199 0.66 14.64 -2.52
CA THR A 199 0.78 15.82 -1.64
C THR A 199 -0.40 15.90 -0.65
N GLY A 200 -0.39 16.91 0.22
CA GLY A 200 -1.50 17.19 1.14
C GLY A 200 -1.35 16.49 2.49
N THR A 201 -2.46 16.18 3.15
CA THR A 201 -2.50 15.62 4.52
C THR A 201 -3.27 14.30 4.56
N LEU A 202 -3.11 13.54 5.64
CA LEU A 202 -3.91 12.32 5.86
C LEU A 202 -5.38 12.68 6.15
N PRO A 203 -6.37 12.10 5.45
CA PRO A 203 -7.77 12.42 5.68
C PRO A 203 -8.28 11.94 7.04
N ALA A 204 -8.73 12.86 7.89
CA ALA A 204 -9.38 12.51 9.16
C ALA A 204 -10.65 11.67 8.97
N ALA A 205 -11.30 11.77 7.80
CA ALA A 205 -12.48 10.99 7.41
C ALA A 205 -12.22 9.48 7.32
N TRP A 206 -10.98 9.06 7.07
CA TRP A 206 -10.61 7.64 6.99
C TRP A 206 -10.73 6.89 8.33
N ARG A 207 -11.07 7.58 9.41
CA ARG A 207 -11.40 7.00 10.74
C ARG A 207 -12.41 5.84 10.68
N THR A 208 -13.24 5.77 9.63
CA THR A 208 -14.25 4.73 9.38
C THR A 208 -13.66 3.41 8.87
N MET A 209 -12.41 3.39 8.41
CA MET A 209 -11.74 2.21 7.84
C MET A 209 -11.18 1.32 8.97
N THR A 210 -12.06 0.81 9.83
CA THR A 210 -11.69 0.10 11.06
C THR A 210 -11.05 -1.28 10.84
N GLN A 211 -11.13 -1.83 9.62
CA GLN A 211 -10.45 -3.07 9.22
C GLN A 211 -9.03 -2.85 8.69
N MET A 212 -8.60 -1.59 8.52
CA MET A 212 -7.28 -1.26 7.99
C MET A 212 -6.19 -1.80 8.92
N ARG A 213 -5.21 -2.51 8.36
CA ARG A 213 -4.08 -3.09 9.09
C ARG A 213 -2.76 -2.44 8.69
N ASN A 214 -2.56 -2.25 7.39
CA ASN A 214 -1.28 -1.82 6.84
C ASN A 214 -1.47 -0.60 5.94
N ILE A 215 -0.78 0.48 6.26
CA ILE A 215 -0.68 1.67 5.42
C ILE A 215 0.80 1.94 5.13
N THR A 216 1.17 1.97 3.86
CA THR A 216 2.54 2.24 3.41
C THR A 216 2.51 3.44 2.46
N LEU A 217 3.07 4.57 2.89
CA LEU A 217 3.02 5.86 2.19
C LEU A 217 4.42 6.43 1.91
N ASP A 218 5.45 5.59 2.04
CA ASP A 218 6.85 6.04 1.98
C ASP A 218 7.19 6.78 0.68
N ASN A 219 8.11 7.73 0.74
CA ASN A 219 8.61 8.48 -0.42
C ASN A 219 7.48 9.12 -1.24
N ASN A 220 6.75 10.03 -0.59
CA ASN A 220 5.76 10.92 -1.19
C ASN A 220 6.07 12.36 -0.72
N THR A 221 5.15 13.30 -0.93
CA THR A 221 5.28 14.67 -0.43
C THR A 221 4.17 15.05 0.55
N LEU A 222 3.57 14.05 1.22
CA LEU A 222 2.55 14.24 2.24
C LEU A 222 3.12 15.01 3.44
N ALA A 223 2.29 15.83 4.06
CA ALA A 223 2.70 16.72 5.14
C ALA A 223 1.63 16.81 6.25
N GLY A 224 1.98 17.53 7.31
CA GLY A 224 1.08 17.85 8.42
C GLY A 224 1.11 16.83 9.56
N MET A 225 0.10 16.86 10.40
CA MET A 225 -0.02 16.01 11.59
C MET A 225 -0.80 14.73 11.28
N LEU A 226 -0.55 13.66 12.03
CA LEU A 226 -1.40 12.47 11.99
C LEU A 226 -2.80 12.80 12.57
N PRO A 227 -3.90 12.32 11.97
CA PRO A 227 -5.24 12.62 12.46
C PRO A 227 -5.53 11.97 13.82
N PRO A 228 -5.90 12.73 14.87
CA PRO A 228 -6.27 12.14 16.15
C PRO A 228 -7.47 11.17 16.06
N SER A 229 -8.34 11.37 15.06
CA SER A 229 -9.51 10.54 14.79
C SER A 229 -9.17 9.11 14.35
N TRP A 230 -7.97 8.85 13.84
CA TRP A 230 -7.54 7.49 13.47
C TRP A 230 -7.32 6.58 14.69
N SER A 231 -7.47 7.10 15.92
CA SER A 231 -7.60 6.29 17.13
C SER A 231 -8.73 5.26 17.07
N SER A 232 -9.74 5.44 16.20
CA SER A 232 -10.78 4.43 15.95
C SER A 232 -10.38 3.31 15.00
N MET A 233 -9.24 3.41 14.30
CA MET A 233 -8.74 2.37 13.39
C MET A 233 -8.00 1.29 14.18
N THR A 234 -8.72 0.59 15.06
CA THR A 234 -8.15 -0.32 16.07
C THR A 234 -7.45 -1.54 15.49
N SER A 235 -7.65 -1.87 14.21
CA SER A 235 -6.93 -2.94 13.52
C SER A 235 -5.57 -2.52 12.95
N LEU A 236 -5.23 -1.22 12.99
CA LEU A 236 -4.02 -0.70 12.35
C LEU A 236 -2.78 -1.21 13.09
N SER A 237 -1.95 -1.97 12.39
CA SER A 237 -0.75 -2.61 12.92
C SER A 237 0.54 -2.09 12.28
N ILE A 238 0.48 -1.56 11.06
CA ILE A 238 1.65 -1.03 10.36
C ILE A 238 1.29 0.31 9.73
N LEU A 239 2.09 1.33 10.02
CA LEU A 239 2.02 2.65 9.39
C LEU A 239 3.43 3.11 9.00
N SER A 240 3.71 3.16 7.70
CA SER A 240 5.00 3.58 7.16
C SER A 240 4.90 4.90 6.41
N LEU A 241 5.67 5.88 6.85
CA LEU A 241 5.59 7.30 6.48
C LEU A 241 6.95 7.89 6.08
N LYS A 242 7.99 7.07 5.90
CA LYS A 242 9.35 7.54 5.63
C LYS A 242 9.41 8.37 4.34
N GLY A 243 10.33 9.31 4.21
CA GLY A 243 10.48 10.13 3.01
C GLY A 243 9.25 11.00 2.73
N ASN A 244 8.66 11.59 3.78
CA ASN A 244 7.55 12.54 3.70
C ASN A 244 7.82 13.75 4.61
N ASN A 245 6.89 14.70 4.66
CA ASN A 245 7.00 15.95 5.41
C ASN A 245 6.05 16.01 6.63
N PHE A 246 5.79 14.87 7.27
CA PHE A 246 4.96 14.82 8.49
C PHE A 246 5.64 15.49 9.68
N CYS A 247 4.82 15.97 10.62
CA CYS A 247 5.27 16.72 11.80
C CYS A 247 4.31 16.53 12.98
N GLY A 248 4.73 16.99 14.17
CA GLY A 248 3.91 16.99 15.38
C GLY A 248 3.82 15.66 16.12
N GLY A 249 4.47 14.59 15.65
CA GLY A 249 4.52 13.30 16.33
C GLY A 249 3.19 12.54 16.39
N VAL A 250 3.13 11.53 17.25
CA VAL A 250 1.95 10.65 17.39
C VAL A 250 0.87 11.33 18.25
N PRO A 251 -0.41 11.38 17.82
CA PRO A 251 -1.47 11.95 18.64
C PRO A 251 -1.64 11.15 19.94
N ALA A 252 -1.82 11.85 21.08
CA ALA A 252 -2.04 11.17 22.37
C ALA A 252 -3.27 10.23 22.36
N SER A 253 -4.28 10.51 21.53
CA SER A 253 -5.45 9.64 21.36
C SER A 253 -5.12 8.26 20.80
N TRP A 254 -3.96 8.06 20.20
CA TRP A 254 -3.52 6.78 19.65
C TRP A 254 -2.93 5.84 20.72
N ALA A 255 -2.90 6.23 22.00
CA ALA A 255 -2.41 5.39 23.09
C ALA A 255 -3.09 4.00 23.16
N GLY A 256 -4.31 3.86 22.62
CA GLY A 256 -5.03 2.59 22.53
C GLY A 256 -4.67 1.69 21.34
N LEU A 257 -3.86 2.16 20.38
CA LEU A 257 -3.42 1.37 19.22
C LEU A 257 -2.22 0.48 19.59
N THR A 258 -2.49 -0.53 20.41
CA THR A 258 -1.44 -1.43 20.92
C THR A 258 -0.88 -2.29 19.80
N GLY A 259 0.43 -2.20 19.54
CA GLY A 259 1.13 -3.02 18.53
C GLY A 259 1.27 -2.36 17.14
N LEU A 260 0.96 -1.07 17.02
CA LEU A 260 1.15 -0.27 15.80
C LEU A 260 2.64 0.00 15.48
N ALA A 261 3.26 -0.79 14.62
CA ALA A 261 4.58 -0.46 14.08
C ALA A 261 4.52 0.83 13.23
N LEU A 262 5.07 1.93 13.75
CA LEU A 262 5.18 3.22 13.06
C LEU A 262 6.63 3.47 12.61
N THR A 263 6.81 3.75 11.33
CA THR A 263 8.08 4.18 10.74
C THR A 263 7.92 5.57 10.11
N ALA A 264 8.76 6.52 10.51
CA ALA A 264 8.76 7.89 10.01
C ALA A 264 10.18 8.49 10.07
N ASP A 265 10.41 9.61 9.38
CA ASP A 265 11.69 10.33 9.42
C ASP A 265 11.89 11.10 10.73
N ASP A 266 13.13 11.50 11.03
CA ASP A 266 13.48 12.25 12.25
C ASP A 266 12.72 13.59 12.39
N THR A 267 12.32 14.19 11.26
CA THR A 267 11.53 15.43 11.21
C THR A 267 10.10 15.25 11.73
N PHE A 268 9.61 14.01 11.83
CA PHE A 268 8.25 13.68 12.25
C PHE A 268 7.87 14.26 13.62
N TYR A 269 8.84 14.34 14.52
CA TYR A 269 8.64 14.85 15.88
C TYR A 269 8.83 16.36 16.01
N SER A 270 9.23 17.04 14.93
CA SER A 270 9.35 18.49 14.93
C SER A 270 7.97 19.15 14.96
N PRO A 271 7.83 20.32 15.61
CA PRO A 271 6.59 21.07 15.55
C PRO A 271 6.31 21.50 14.10
N CYS A 272 5.06 21.33 13.67
CA CYS A 272 4.64 21.75 12.35
C CYS A 272 4.86 23.25 12.19
N ARG A 273 5.66 23.65 11.20
CA ARG A 273 5.76 25.06 10.83
C ARG A 273 4.42 25.47 10.24
N THR A 274 3.71 26.37 10.92
CA THR A 274 2.65 27.14 10.27
C THR A 274 3.33 27.98 9.21
N LEU A 275 3.13 27.66 7.93
CA LEU A 275 3.47 28.60 6.88
C LEU A 275 2.73 29.91 7.20
N PRO A 276 3.42 31.07 7.24
CA PRO A 276 2.71 32.33 7.35
C PRO A 276 1.71 32.42 6.19
N PRO A 277 0.48 32.89 6.43
CA PRO A 277 -0.48 33.05 5.35
C PRO A 277 0.15 33.95 4.29
N THR A 278 0.26 33.42 3.07
CA THR A 278 0.66 34.21 1.90
C THR A 278 -0.34 35.33 1.75
N SER A 279 0.06 36.55 2.13
CA SER A 279 -0.69 37.75 1.81
C SER A 279 -0.69 37.89 0.29
N SER A 280 -1.82 37.52 -0.31
CA SER A 280 -2.24 38.07 -1.59
C SER A 280 -2.26 39.59 -1.45
N ASN A 281 -1.46 40.29 -2.24
CA ASN A 281 -1.83 41.59 -2.79
C ASN A 281 -0.96 41.88 -4.01
N SER A 282 -1.58 41.71 -5.17
CA SER A 282 -1.28 42.49 -6.36
C SER A 282 -1.77 43.91 -6.12
N ASP A 283 -0.87 44.87 -5.93
CA ASP A 283 -1.05 46.18 -6.54
C ASP A 283 0.24 47.00 -6.66
N SER A 284 0.15 48.00 -7.53
CA SER A 284 1.22 48.54 -8.34
C SER A 284 1.94 49.75 -7.72
N ARG A 285 3.26 49.84 -7.96
CA ARG A 285 4.07 51.08 -8.12
C ARG A 285 4.24 52.05 -6.92
N ALA A 286 5.43 52.04 -6.31
CA ALA A 286 6.18 53.27 -5.96
C ALA A 286 7.68 52.97 -5.70
N THR A 287 8.49 54.01 -5.94
CA THR A 287 9.95 54.22 -6.07
C THR A 287 10.91 53.74 -4.96
N PRO A 288 12.25 53.72 -5.23
CA PRO A 288 13.27 53.22 -4.30
C PRO A 288 13.78 54.30 -3.33
N SER A 289 14.03 53.95 -2.07
CA SER A 289 14.93 54.72 -1.19
C SER A 289 15.58 53.86 -0.10
N SER A 290 16.92 53.93 -0.09
CA SER A 290 17.88 53.94 1.03
C SER A 290 17.70 53.02 2.26
N SER A 291 18.67 52.11 2.39
CA SER A 291 19.50 51.81 3.57
C SER A 291 18.87 51.81 4.98
N ALA A 292 18.91 50.66 5.66
CA ALA A 292 19.69 50.51 6.91
C ALA A 292 19.71 49.05 7.40
N ASN A 293 20.90 48.65 7.84
CA ASN A 293 21.32 47.44 8.56
C ASN A 293 20.26 46.65 9.35
N GLY A 294 20.30 45.33 9.18
CA GLY A 294 19.74 44.36 10.12
C GLY A 294 20.52 43.05 10.03
N THR A 295 21.34 42.80 11.04
CA THR A 295 22.27 41.68 11.23
C THR A 295 21.64 40.30 10.99
N SER A 296 22.34 39.50 10.18
CA SER A 296 22.21 38.04 10.11
C SER A 296 22.46 37.45 11.50
N THR A 297 21.41 37.01 12.18
CA THR A 297 21.51 36.13 13.34
C THR A 297 21.36 34.70 12.84
N THR A 298 22.50 34.02 12.78
CA THR A 298 22.56 32.56 12.81
C THR A 298 21.70 32.06 13.98
N LEU A 299 20.58 31.40 13.67
CA LEU A 299 19.78 30.66 14.65
C LEU A 299 20.64 29.50 15.19
N GLU A 300 21.28 29.74 16.32
CA GLU A 300 21.87 28.69 17.15
C GLU A 300 20.77 27.69 17.54
N PRO A 301 20.99 26.36 17.48
CA PRO A 301 19.98 25.39 17.88
C PRO A 301 19.59 25.62 19.36
N PRO A 302 18.31 25.46 19.73
CA PRO A 302 17.87 25.71 21.09
C PRO A 302 18.63 24.79 22.05
N ALA A 303 19.15 25.36 23.14
CA ALA A 303 19.84 24.59 24.17
C ALA A 303 18.94 23.46 24.69
N VAL A 304 19.49 22.24 24.75
CA VAL A 304 18.78 20.99 25.11
C VAL A 304 19.39 20.41 26.39
N LEU A 305 18.55 19.91 27.29
CA LEU A 305 18.96 19.20 28.50
C LEU A 305 18.86 17.68 28.28
N THR A 306 19.78 16.94 28.90
CA THR A 306 19.78 15.47 28.96
C THR A 306 19.12 14.92 30.23
N ASN A 307 18.92 15.76 31.26
CA ASN A 307 18.25 15.39 32.50
C ASN A 307 16.83 15.96 32.56
N CYS A 308 15.90 15.30 31.88
CA CYS A 308 14.52 15.75 31.72
C CYS A 308 13.64 15.30 32.88
N THR A 309 12.66 16.13 33.26
CA THR A 309 11.69 15.75 34.30
C THR A 309 10.55 14.90 33.76
N ALA A 310 10.41 14.82 32.44
CA ALA A 310 9.44 13.95 31.78
C ALA A 310 9.92 12.49 31.72
N THR A 311 9.00 11.55 31.98
CA THR A 311 9.30 10.11 31.94
C THR A 311 9.60 9.63 30.53
N HIS A 312 10.57 8.71 30.40
CA HIS A 312 10.97 8.07 29.13
C HIS A 312 11.55 9.05 28.08
N CYS A 313 12.09 10.17 28.57
CA CYS A 313 12.65 11.26 27.80
C CYS A 313 14.18 11.22 27.81
N VAL A 314 14.82 11.49 26.68
CA VAL A 314 16.29 11.57 26.56
C VAL A 314 16.75 13.01 26.33
N LEU A 315 15.91 13.83 25.68
CA LEU A 315 16.18 15.25 25.45
C LEU A 315 14.93 16.07 25.73
N CYS A 316 15.11 17.28 26.27
CA CYS A 316 14.05 18.24 26.55
C CYS A 316 14.56 19.68 26.36
N PRO A 317 13.69 20.63 25.97
CA PRO A 317 14.05 22.04 25.91
C PRO A 317 14.43 22.57 27.29
N VAL A 318 15.46 23.41 27.38
CA VAL A 318 15.87 24.06 28.65
C VAL A 318 14.70 24.84 29.28
N THR A 319 13.85 25.45 28.45
CA THR A 319 12.70 26.26 28.90
C THR A 319 11.48 25.42 29.31
N ALA A 320 11.47 24.12 29.04
CA ALA A 320 10.36 23.23 29.38
C ALA A 320 10.85 21.79 29.68
N PRO A 321 11.46 21.56 30.86
CA PRO A 321 12.02 20.24 31.23
C PRO A 321 10.99 19.10 31.29
N SER A 322 9.70 19.46 31.39
CA SER A 322 8.55 18.55 31.38
C SER A 322 8.05 18.18 29.98
N ARG A 323 8.65 18.74 28.92
CA ARG A 323 8.33 18.45 27.51
C ARG A 323 9.49 17.73 26.85
N CYS A 324 9.22 16.61 26.20
CA CYS A 324 10.24 15.82 25.51
C CYS A 324 10.52 16.33 24.11
N ALA A 325 11.79 16.54 23.82
CA ALA A 325 12.31 16.73 22.48
C ALA A 325 12.76 15.40 21.83
N ALA A 326 13.14 14.40 22.63
CA ALA A 326 13.42 13.04 22.17
C ALA A 326 13.08 12.00 23.23
N CYS A 327 12.60 10.84 22.80
CA CYS A 327 12.21 9.73 23.68
C CYS A 327 13.27 8.63 23.75
N MET A 328 13.22 7.84 24.82
CA MET A 328 14.04 6.63 24.97
C MET A 328 13.65 5.60 23.89
N PRO A 329 14.57 4.67 23.53
CA PRO A 329 14.23 3.55 22.66
C PRO A 329 12.99 2.79 23.15
N GLY A 330 12.05 2.49 22.25
CA GLY A 330 10.77 1.86 22.58
C GLY A 330 9.64 2.84 22.95
N TYR A 331 9.87 4.15 22.88
CA TYR A 331 8.87 5.18 23.13
C TYR A 331 8.77 6.15 21.96
N ALA A 332 7.55 6.56 21.63
CA ALA A 332 7.27 7.54 20.59
C ALA A 332 6.92 8.89 21.22
N LEU A 333 7.43 9.99 20.63
CA LEU A 333 7.08 11.34 21.07
C LEU A 333 5.68 11.71 20.56
N THR A 334 4.83 12.16 21.47
CA THR A 334 3.48 12.59 21.14
C THR A 334 3.42 14.07 20.79
N SER A 335 2.31 14.49 20.17
CA SER A 335 2.01 15.91 19.93
C SER A 335 1.88 16.77 21.19
N THR A 336 1.69 16.13 22.36
CA THR A 336 1.71 16.76 23.67
C THR A 336 3.11 16.81 24.29
N TRP A 337 4.15 16.47 23.53
CA TRP A 337 5.55 16.45 23.96
C TRP A 337 5.80 15.47 25.10
N SER A 338 5.15 14.30 25.07
CA SER A 338 5.33 13.22 26.04
C SER A 338 5.73 11.92 25.36
N CYS A 339 6.44 11.04 26.07
CA CYS A 339 6.90 9.77 25.51
C CYS A 339 5.97 8.62 25.93
N VAL A 340 5.35 7.97 24.95
CA VAL A 340 4.44 6.83 25.15
C VAL A 340 5.07 5.55 24.64
N SER A 341 4.96 4.46 25.40
CA SER A 341 5.53 3.16 25.05
C SER A 341 4.86 2.64 23.78
N HIS A 342 5.66 2.30 22.77
CA HIS A 342 5.22 1.54 21.61
C HIS A 342 5.95 0.20 21.58
N ARG A 343 5.23 -0.91 21.84
CA ARG A 343 5.82 -2.26 21.72
C ARG A 343 5.76 -2.71 20.27
N GLY A 344 6.84 -2.44 19.54
CA GLY A 344 7.10 -2.94 18.20
C GLY A 344 8.34 -2.27 17.63
N ASP A 345 9.29 -3.07 17.15
CA ASP A 345 10.67 -2.72 16.81
C ASP A 345 10.81 -1.47 15.93
N VAL A 346 11.05 -0.33 16.56
CA VAL A 346 11.60 0.84 15.86
C VAL A 346 13.11 0.64 15.79
N ALA A 347 13.59 0.14 14.65
CA ALA A 347 15.00 0.14 14.33
C ALA A 347 15.49 1.59 14.15
N TYR A 348 16.00 2.20 15.23
CA TYR A 348 16.82 3.40 15.13
C TYR A 348 18.17 2.98 14.53
N GLY A 349 18.40 3.35 13.27
CA GLY A 349 19.70 3.23 12.62
C GLY A 349 20.03 4.53 11.91
N PRO A 350 21.14 5.24 12.24
CA PRO A 350 21.54 6.41 11.48
C PRO A 350 21.70 6.06 10.00
N ALA A 351 21.23 6.96 9.13
CA ALA A 351 21.08 6.80 7.68
C ALA A 351 22.39 6.62 6.87
N ARG A 352 23.46 6.05 7.44
CA ARG A 352 24.76 5.89 6.77
C ARG A 352 25.32 4.46 6.66
N LEU A 353 24.59 3.42 7.04
CA LEU A 353 25.10 2.03 6.95
C LEU A 353 24.17 1.00 6.27
N TRP A 354 22.98 1.41 5.80
CA TRP A 354 22.00 0.48 5.23
C TRP A 354 22.15 0.05 3.75
N PRO A 355 23.07 0.54 2.90
CA PRO A 355 23.18 -0.01 1.55
C PRO A 355 23.98 -1.32 1.45
N ARG A 356 24.56 -1.85 2.55
CA ARG A 356 25.41 -3.07 2.49
C ARG A 356 24.79 -4.36 3.04
N VAL A 357 23.76 -4.29 3.89
CA VAL A 357 23.18 -5.48 4.54
C VAL A 357 21.99 -6.06 3.77
N VAL A 358 21.21 -5.23 3.07
CA VAL A 358 20.08 -5.71 2.25
C VAL A 358 20.57 -6.46 0.99
N ALA A 359 21.72 -6.05 0.43
CA ALA A 359 22.33 -6.72 -0.72
C ALA A 359 22.83 -8.14 -0.38
N THR A 360 23.22 -8.42 0.86
CA THR A 360 23.72 -9.75 1.26
C THR A 360 22.58 -10.73 1.59
N CYS A 361 21.46 -10.26 2.14
CA CYS A 361 20.29 -11.11 2.35
C CYS A 361 19.56 -11.48 1.05
N ALA A 362 19.47 -10.57 0.07
CA ALA A 362 18.84 -10.86 -1.22
C ALA A 362 19.59 -11.93 -2.03
N VAL A 363 20.93 -11.96 -1.93
CA VAL A 363 21.78 -12.96 -2.62
C VAL A 363 21.68 -14.34 -1.97
N LEU A 364 21.54 -14.41 -0.64
CA LEU A 364 21.39 -15.69 0.08
C LEU A 364 20.03 -16.34 -0.14
N VAL A 365 18.94 -15.56 -0.28
CA VAL A 365 17.61 -16.08 -0.60
C VAL A 365 17.54 -16.55 -2.06
N ALA A 366 18.21 -15.86 -3.00
CA ALA A 366 18.27 -16.30 -4.39
C ALA A 366 19.07 -17.61 -4.59
N ALA A 367 20.14 -17.82 -3.80
CA ALA A 367 20.93 -19.05 -3.86
C ALA A 367 20.19 -20.28 -3.29
N ALA A 368 19.30 -20.09 -2.30
CA ALA A 368 18.52 -21.17 -1.70
C ALA A 368 17.34 -21.65 -2.57
N VAL A 369 16.87 -20.84 -3.52
CA VAL A 369 15.76 -21.21 -4.43
C VAL A 369 16.24 -21.92 -5.70
N SER A 370 17.55 -21.91 -5.97
CA SER A 370 18.13 -22.59 -7.16
C SER A 370 18.66 -24.00 -6.88
N THR A 371 18.43 -24.56 -5.68
CA THR A 371 18.90 -25.90 -5.28
C THR A 371 17.82 -26.80 -4.65
N LEU A 372 16.54 -26.50 -4.91
CA LEU A 372 15.41 -27.38 -4.60
C LEU A 372 14.67 -27.80 -5.87
#